data_AF-A0A9K3KXJ8-F1
#
_entry.id   AF-A0A9K3KXJ8-F1
#
_cell.length_a   1.000
_cell.length_b   1.000
_cell.length_c   1.000
_cell.angle_alpha   90.00
_cell.angle_beta   90.00
_cell.angle_gamma   90.00
#
_symmetry.space_group_name_H-M   'P 1'
#
loop_
_entity.id
_entity.type
_entity.pdbx_description
1 polymer ?
#
loop_
_entity_poly.entity_id
_entity_poly.type
_entity_poly.pdbx_seq_one_letter_code
_entity_poly.pdbx_strand_id
1 'polypeptide(L)'
;MLDELRRLNEARSSPGDATFADGRDEVFKINDELDVLKGNVADLEQYSGERFERAEGTFGSPQQVQTWIVESSVPSCGMFWDLGSVLVAMMETTPKTSKEFADEIYSMKRAQLSRNEASLMVAMTHHCPGCLFGKNHARVDILDDPLEGLQACKSYAAWIGVGTSSFSTAVTKALEGHIRALRGTLSRTDGGESMARSLFDDCLKQWNALCRFTSTFYTKLVNVNKLSDAEAFKLVGRCWGAVFDTMRTHRDAVKLMGDLQSPANKAAVIWAVFQCHRVMNDFIGLEFEGHPAIVKEIPPFSMAERVDPSENEVKRLKTKKYDSGEVPHDGKRSFVELPHSIFALVAKRAKVDDSRTTLRSLTFGTLPVQDSN
;
A
#
# COMPACT_ATOMS: atom_id res chain seq x y z
N MET A 1 37.11 -10.42 -43.70
CA MET A 1 36.43 -10.35 -42.38
C MET A 1 37.15 -11.18 -41.31
N LEU A 2 37.28 -12.52 -41.43
CA LEU A 2 38.07 -13.31 -40.47
C LEU A 2 39.58 -13.02 -40.51
N ASP A 3 40.16 -12.81 -41.70
CA ASP A 3 41.57 -12.40 -41.82
C ASP A 3 41.83 -10.96 -41.35
N GLU A 4 40.79 -10.13 -41.32
CA GLU A 4 40.85 -8.74 -40.87
C GLU A 4 40.75 -8.67 -39.34
N LEU A 5 39.92 -9.51 -38.73
CA LEU A 5 39.91 -9.75 -37.28
C LEU A 5 41.23 -10.40 -36.81
N ARG A 6 41.83 -11.28 -37.61
CA ARG A 6 43.14 -11.88 -37.29
C ARG A 6 44.27 -10.84 -37.32
N ARG A 7 44.30 -9.96 -38.33
CA ARG A 7 45.23 -8.84 -38.40
C ARG A 7 45.06 -7.83 -37.26
N LEU A 8 43.83 -7.53 -36.87
CA LEU A 8 43.56 -6.64 -35.72
C LEU A 8 43.97 -7.26 -34.38
N ASN A 9 43.86 -8.59 -34.24
CA ASN A 9 44.28 -9.28 -33.03
C ASN A 9 45.82 -9.44 -32.94
N GLU A 10 46.49 -9.66 -34.08
CA GLU A 10 47.96 -9.72 -34.16
C GLU A 10 48.61 -8.34 -33.93
N ALA A 11 47.97 -7.25 -34.39
CA ALA A 11 48.40 -5.88 -34.07
C ALA A 11 48.30 -5.54 -32.57
N ARG A 12 47.45 -6.25 -31.82
CA ARG A 12 47.21 -6.04 -30.39
C ARG A 12 48.27 -6.70 -29.49
N SER A 13 49.12 -7.56 -30.04
CA SER A 13 50.14 -8.32 -29.30
C SER A 13 51.56 -7.78 -29.45
N SER A 14 51.76 -6.63 -30.11
CA SER A 14 53.07 -5.99 -30.21
C SER A 14 53.47 -5.32 -28.89
N PRO A 15 54.56 -5.75 -28.23
CA PRO A 15 55.02 -5.18 -26.96
C PRO A 15 55.85 -3.93 -27.26
N GLY A 16 55.20 -2.77 -27.44
CA GLY A 16 55.93 -1.57 -27.84
C GLY A 16 55.33 -0.20 -27.53
N ASP A 17 54.08 -0.09 -27.05
CA ASP A 17 53.49 1.22 -26.76
C ASP A 17 53.06 1.34 -25.29
N ALA A 18 53.94 1.94 -24.50
CA ALA A 18 53.70 2.31 -23.09
C ALA A 18 52.58 3.37 -22.94
N THR A 19 52.06 3.92 -24.03
CA THR A 19 50.97 4.90 -24.08
C THR A 19 49.57 4.27 -24.02
N PHE A 20 49.42 2.96 -24.23
CA PHE A 20 48.12 2.25 -24.14
C PHE A 20 47.82 1.65 -22.76
N ALA A 21 48.79 1.67 -21.83
CA ALA A 21 48.55 1.29 -20.44
C ALA A 21 47.76 2.38 -19.69
N ASP A 22 48.02 3.65 -20.01
CA ASP A 22 47.43 4.83 -19.37
C ASP A 22 45.89 4.89 -19.55
N GLY A 23 45.40 4.62 -20.76
CA GLY A 23 43.95 4.65 -21.05
C GLY A 23 43.15 3.52 -20.39
N ARG A 24 43.78 2.43 -19.94
CA ARG A 24 43.06 1.36 -19.20
C ARG A 24 42.81 1.76 -17.76
N ASP A 25 43.76 2.43 -17.12
CA ASP A 25 43.59 2.91 -15.75
C ASP A 25 42.55 4.04 -15.68
N GLU A 26 42.46 4.87 -16.72
CA GLU A 26 41.38 5.87 -16.82
C GLU A 26 39.99 5.23 -16.97
N VAL A 27 39.84 4.18 -17.78
CA VAL A 27 38.55 3.48 -17.94
C VAL A 27 38.13 2.79 -16.64
N PHE A 28 39.06 2.22 -15.87
CA PHE A 28 38.76 1.66 -14.56
C PHE A 28 38.33 2.73 -13.55
N LYS A 29 39.03 3.87 -13.49
CA LYS A 29 38.63 5.01 -12.66
C LYS A 29 37.25 5.54 -13.02
N ILE A 30 36.94 5.67 -14.31
CA ILE A 30 35.63 6.14 -14.77
C ILE A 30 34.54 5.15 -14.35
N ASN A 31 34.77 3.84 -14.44
CA ASN A 31 33.79 2.85 -14.00
C ASN A 31 33.57 2.89 -12.48
N ASP A 32 34.64 3.01 -11.68
CA ASP A 32 34.54 3.15 -10.23
C ASP A 32 33.77 4.43 -9.84
N GLU A 33 34.08 5.56 -10.48
CA GLU A 33 33.35 6.82 -10.29
C GLU A 33 31.89 6.72 -10.71
N LEU A 34 31.60 5.98 -11.78
CA LEU A 34 30.25 5.79 -12.29
C LEU A 34 29.42 4.86 -11.39
N ASP A 35 30.04 3.88 -10.74
CA ASP A 35 29.39 3.05 -9.73
C ASP A 35 29.16 3.81 -8.42
N VAL A 36 30.08 4.69 -8.01
CA VAL A 36 29.87 5.63 -6.89
C VAL A 36 28.75 6.61 -7.20
N LEU A 37 28.70 7.18 -8.41
CA LEU A 37 27.64 8.10 -8.83
C LEU A 37 26.29 7.40 -8.94
N LYS A 38 26.23 6.16 -9.41
CA LYS A 38 25.00 5.36 -9.38
C LYS A 38 24.52 5.10 -7.96
N GLY A 39 25.43 4.83 -7.03
CA GLY A 39 25.12 4.76 -5.60
C GLY A 39 24.53 6.07 -5.09
N ASN A 40 25.20 7.19 -5.36
CA ASN A 40 24.75 8.52 -4.92
C ASN A 40 23.42 8.96 -5.55
N VAL A 41 23.15 8.61 -6.82
CA VAL A 41 21.88 8.91 -7.49
C VAL A 41 20.76 8.03 -6.92
N ALA A 42 21.02 6.75 -6.64
CA ALA A 42 20.07 5.90 -5.93
C ALA A 42 19.76 6.43 -4.51
N ASP A 43 20.77 6.98 -3.83
CA ASP A 43 20.62 7.63 -2.53
C ASP A 43 19.87 8.97 -2.62
N LEU A 44 20.05 9.74 -3.71
CA LEU A 44 19.35 11.01 -3.96
C LEU A 44 17.88 10.81 -4.37
N GLU A 45 17.58 9.79 -5.18
CA GLU A 45 16.20 9.37 -5.43
C GLU A 45 15.51 8.83 -4.15
N GLN A 46 16.30 8.39 -3.17
CA GLN A 46 15.85 7.97 -1.84
C GLN A 46 15.44 9.14 -0.92
N TYR A 47 15.79 10.38 -1.23
CA TYR A 47 15.35 11.57 -0.49
C TYR A 47 13.96 12.07 -0.94
N SER A 48 13.03 11.15 -1.20
CA SER A 48 11.60 11.46 -1.48
C SER A 48 10.86 12.07 -0.27
N GLY A 49 11.53 12.24 0.88
CA GLY A 49 10.90 12.67 2.14
C GLY A 49 10.19 11.55 2.90
N GLU A 50 10.23 10.32 2.38
CA GLU A 50 9.52 9.17 2.95
C GLU A 50 10.32 8.54 4.09
N ARG A 51 10.17 9.09 5.31
CA ARG A 51 10.76 8.55 6.53
C ARG A 51 9.72 7.83 7.38
N PHE A 52 10.14 6.75 8.03
CA PHE A 52 9.41 6.06 9.08
C PHE A 52 10.12 6.30 10.41
N GLU A 53 9.43 6.91 11.37
CA GLU A 53 10.01 7.35 12.64
C GLU A 53 9.31 6.68 13.82
N ARG A 54 10.10 6.12 14.73
CA ARG A 54 9.68 5.52 16.01
C ARG A 54 10.73 5.70 17.09
N ALA A 55 10.39 5.28 18.31
CA ALA A 55 11.30 5.31 19.44
C ALA A 55 12.58 4.48 19.19
N GLU A 56 12.46 3.41 18.41
CA GLU A 56 13.55 2.50 18.08
C GLU A 56 14.45 3.01 16.95
N GLY A 57 14.03 4.04 16.19
CA GLY A 57 14.83 4.59 15.11
C GLY A 57 14.05 5.39 14.07
N THR A 58 14.81 6.06 13.21
CA THR A 58 14.32 6.72 12.00
C THR A 58 14.89 6.00 10.79
N PHE A 59 14.01 5.60 9.88
CA PHE A 59 14.35 4.83 8.70
C PHE A 59 13.88 5.59 7.45
N GLY A 60 14.79 5.88 6.54
CA GLY A 60 14.52 6.46 5.23
C GLY A 60 14.74 5.49 4.08
N SER A 61 15.27 4.28 4.35
CA SER A 61 15.61 3.32 3.31
C SER A 61 15.67 1.87 3.78
N PRO A 62 15.57 0.90 2.85
CA PRO A 62 15.85 -0.51 3.13
C PRO A 62 17.25 -0.74 3.73
N GLN A 63 18.27 0.01 3.32
CA GLN A 63 19.65 -0.15 3.80
C GLN A 63 19.78 0.23 5.29
N GLN A 64 19.08 1.29 5.72
CA GLN A 64 19.03 1.65 7.14
C GLN A 64 18.30 0.57 7.95
N VAL A 65 17.21 0.02 7.42
CA VAL A 65 16.51 -1.11 8.04
C VAL A 65 17.42 -2.35 8.11
N GLN A 66 18.22 -2.62 7.08
CA GLN A 66 19.17 -3.73 7.06
C GLN A 66 20.24 -3.57 8.14
N THR A 67 20.79 -2.37 8.29
CA THR A 67 21.78 -2.05 9.34
C THR A 67 21.17 -2.31 10.72
N TRP A 68 19.97 -1.78 10.96
CA TRP A 68 19.23 -1.99 12.21
C TRP A 68 18.89 -3.46 12.49
N ILE A 69 18.54 -4.25 11.47
CA ILE A 69 18.28 -5.70 11.61
C ILE A 69 19.51 -6.41 12.16
N VAL A 70 20.70 -6.08 11.65
CA VAL A 70 21.96 -6.69 12.09
C VAL A 70 22.29 -6.23 13.50
N GLU A 71 22.23 -4.92 13.78
CA GLU A 71 22.55 -4.35 15.09
C GLU A 71 21.61 -4.83 16.20
N SER A 72 20.31 -4.89 15.89
CA SER A 72 19.28 -5.31 16.84
C SER A 72 19.12 -6.82 16.90
N SER A 73 19.80 -7.59 16.05
CA SER A 73 19.64 -9.05 15.94
C SER A 73 18.18 -9.48 15.69
N VAL A 74 17.52 -8.82 14.72
CA VAL A 74 16.13 -9.14 14.36
C VAL A 74 16.07 -10.52 13.69
N PRO A 75 15.37 -11.51 14.26
CA PRO A 75 15.45 -12.89 13.78
C PRO A 75 14.71 -13.08 12.44
N SER A 76 13.58 -12.39 12.25
CA SER A 76 12.66 -12.65 11.15
C SER A 76 11.87 -11.40 10.74
N CYS A 77 11.61 -11.24 9.44
CA CYS A 77 10.69 -10.20 8.96
C CYS A 77 9.22 -10.54 9.22
N GLY A 78 8.90 -11.81 9.49
CA GLY A 78 7.54 -12.27 9.84
C GLY A 78 7.02 -11.74 11.19
N MET A 79 7.80 -10.95 11.91
CA MET A 79 7.35 -10.26 13.13
C MET A 79 6.62 -8.94 12.82
N PHE A 80 6.83 -8.36 11.63
CA PHE A 80 6.34 -7.03 11.26
C PHE A 80 5.20 -7.16 10.26
N TRP A 81 4.07 -6.55 10.57
CA TRP A 81 2.85 -6.69 9.78
C TRP A 81 2.17 -5.34 9.61
N ASP A 82 1.73 -5.04 8.39
CA ASP A 82 0.83 -3.92 8.10
C ASP A 82 -0.64 -4.35 8.17
N LEU A 83 -1.55 -3.38 8.24
CA LEU A 83 -2.99 -3.64 8.34
C LEU A 83 -3.52 -4.52 7.19
N GLY A 84 -3.08 -4.27 5.96
CA GLY A 84 -3.51 -5.06 4.79
C GLY A 84 -3.09 -6.51 4.93
N SER A 85 -1.84 -6.75 5.33
CA SER A 85 -1.32 -8.10 5.52
C SER A 85 -2.01 -8.86 6.64
N VAL A 86 -2.32 -8.21 7.78
CA VAL A 86 -3.08 -8.85 8.87
C VAL A 86 -4.50 -9.21 8.44
N LEU A 87 -5.20 -8.30 7.73
CA LEU A 87 -6.57 -8.54 7.26
C LEU A 87 -6.64 -9.67 6.23
N VAL A 88 -5.59 -9.86 5.43
CA VAL A 88 -5.47 -11.00 4.51
C VAL A 88 -5.21 -12.28 5.29
N ALA A 89 -4.20 -12.29 6.17
CA ALA A 89 -3.78 -13.50 6.88
C ALA A 89 -4.86 -14.05 7.82
N MET A 90 -5.71 -13.20 8.41
CA MET A 90 -6.81 -13.67 9.25
C MET A 90 -7.91 -14.40 8.47
N MET A 91 -7.96 -14.30 7.12
CA MET A 91 -8.92 -15.01 6.28
C MET A 91 -8.50 -16.44 5.96
N GLU A 92 -7.21 -16.78 6.09
CA GLU A 92 -6.72 -18.14 5.85
C GLU A 92 -7.21 -19.17 6.90
N THR A 93 -8.07 -18.76 7.82
CA THR A 93 -8.65 -19.63 8.86
C THR A 93 -9.68 -20.63 8.32
N THR A 94 -9.97 -20.65 7.02
CA THR A 94 -10.70 -21.79 6.44
C THR A 94 -9.90 -23.06 6.73
N PRO A 95 -10.53 -24.11 7.30
CA PRO A 95 -9.82 -25.34 7.62
C PRO A 95 -9.12 -25.89 6.38
N LYS A 96 -7.78 -25.85 6.37
CA LYS A 96 -6.98 -26.49 5.34
C LYS A 96 -7.15 -28.00 5.48
N THR A 97 -7.26 -28.70 4.36
CA THR A 97 -7.20 -30.16 4.38
C THR A 97 -5.84 -30.61 4.92
N SER A 98 -5.77 -31.82 5.49
CA SER A 98 -4.49 -32.36 5.99
C SER A 98 -3.41 -32.39 4.90
N LYS A 99 -3.81 -32.55 3.62
CA LYS A 99 -2.91 -32.48 2.47
C LYS A 99 -2.38 -31.07 2.25
N GLU A 100 -3.25 -30.06 2.13
CA GLU A 100 -2.85 -28.66 1.93
C GLU A 100 -1.93 -28.17 3.06
N PHE A 101 -2.25 -28.55 4.30
CA PHE A 101 -1.41 -28.23 5.46
C PHE A 101 -0.03 -28.89 5.38
N ALA A 102 0.04 -30.16 4.96
CA ALA A 102 1.31 -30.86 4.79
C ALA A 102 2.14 -30.26 3.64
N ASP A 103 1.51 -29.93 2.52
CA ASP A 103 2.14 -29.30 1.35
C ASP A 103 2.67 -27.90 1.70
N GLU A 104 1.92 -27.13 2.48
CA GLU A 104 2.35 -25.82 3.01
C GLU A 104 3.58 -25.97 3.92
N ILE A 105 3.55 -26.89 4.89
CA ILE A 105 4.70 -27.16 5.77
C ILE A 105 5.92 -27.61 4.98
N TYR A 106 5.73 -28.49 4.00
CA TYR A 106 6.82 -28.97 3.15
C TYR A 106 7.44 -27.81 2.37
N SER A 107 6.61 -26.94 1.78
CA SER A 107 7.06 -25.78 1.01
C SER A 107 7.81 -24.77 1.88
N MET A 108 7.28 -24.45 3.08
CA MET A 108 7.95 -23.57 4.05
C MET A 108 9.31 -24.11 4.47
N LYS A 109 9.39 -25.41 4.82
CA LYS A 109 10.67 -26.05 5.20
C LYS A 109 11.68 -26.02 4.07
N ARG A 110 11.23 -26.30 2.83
CA ARG A 110 12.09 -26.27 1.64
C ARG A 110 12.62 -24.86 1.36
N ALA A 111 11.80 -23.83 1.58
CA ALA A 111 12.18 -22.43 1.42
C ALA A 111 12.90 -21.85 2.66
N GLN A 112 13.07 -22.64 3.73
CA GLN A 112 13.62 -22.22 5.02
C GLN A 112 12.88 -21.03 5.66
N LEU A 113 11.59 -20.89 5.37
CA LEU A 113 10.75 -19.80 5.91
C LEU A 113 10.06 -20.23 7.19
N SER A 114 9.96 -19.31 8.14
CA SER A 114 9.00 -19.44 9.23
C SER A 114 7.57 -19.33 8.70
N ARG A 115 6.59 -19.82 9.48
CA ARG A 115 5.18 -19.71 9.12
C ARG A 115 4.76 -18.24 8.92
N ASN A 116 5.19 -17.35 9.82
CA ASN A 116 4.80 -15.96 9.74
C ASN A 116 5.43 -15.25 8.53
N GLU A 117 6.67 -15.59 8.15
CA GLU A 117 7.28 -15.08 6.91
C GLU A 117 6.51 -15.54 5.68
N ALA A 118 6.19 -16.84 5.59
CA ALA A 118 5.42 -17.37 4.47
C ALA A 118 4.05 -16.70 4.37
N SER A 119 3.31 -16.60 5.47
CA SER A 119 2.00 -15.92 5.50
C SER A 119 2.10 -14.44 5.18
N LEU A 120 3.12 -13.73 5.67
CA LEU A 120 3.36 -12.32 5.35
C LEU A 120 3.60 -12.15 3.85
N MET A 121 4.46 -12.99 3.24
CA MET A 121 4.76 -12.92 1.81
C MET A 121 3.53 -13.22 0.96
N VAL A 122 2.75 -14.24 1.30
CA VAL A 122 1.47 -14.53 0.64
C VAL A 122 0.56 -13.31 0.77
N ALA A 123 0.43 -12.74 1.96
CA ALA A 123 -0.40 -11.59 2.19
C ALA A 123 0.01 -10.39 1.32
N MET A 124 1.32 -10.12 1.19
CA MET A 124 1.88 -9.05 0.35
C MET A 124 1.51 -9.17 -1.13
N THR A 125 1.18 -10.37 -1.63
CA THR A 125 0.72 -10.54 -3.02
C THR A 125 -0.70 -10.05 -3.27
N HIS A 126 -1.50 -9.88 -2.21
CA HIS A 126 -2.91 -9.53 -2.32
C HIS A 126 -3.09 -8.03 -2.52
N HIS A 127 -3.84 -7.61 -3.53
CA HIS A 127 -4.13 -6.19 -3.75
C HIS A 127 -5.00 -5.60 -2.64
N CYS A 128 -6.06 -6.32 -2.27
CA CYS A 128 -6.99 -5.93 -1.21
C CYS A 128 -7.34 -7.13 -0.30
N PRO A 129 -7.73 -6.91 0.96
CA PRO A 129 -8.13 -8.01 1.84
C PRO A 129 -9.45 -8.66 1.42
N GLY A 130 -9.42 -9.99 1.22
CA GLY A 130 -10.59 -10.77 0.82
C GLY A 130 -11.74 -10.72 1.83
N CYS A 131 -11.46 -10.50 3.12
CA CYS A 131 -12.48 -10.30 4.16
C CYS A 131 -13.37 -9.08 3.92
N LEU A 132 -12.94 -8.13 3.07
CA LEU A 132 -13.65 -6.88 2.80
C LEU A 132 -14.16 -6.83 1.36
N PHE A 133 -13.37 -7.32 0.42
CA PHE A 133 -13.61 -7.18 -1.03
C PHE A 133 -13.99 -8.48 -1.74
N GLY A 134 -13.94 -9.63 -1.07
CA GLY A 134 -14.35 -10.90 -1.67
C GLY A 134 -15.87 -11.06 -1.71
N LYS A 135 -16.46 -11.34 -2.89
CA LYS A 135 -17.88 -11.74 -3.00
C LYS A 135 -18.14 -13.13 -2.41
N ASN A 136 -17.16 -14.02 -2.56
CA ASN A 136 -17.15 -15.38 -2.04
C ASN A 136 -15.73 -15.61 -1.53
N HIS A 137 -15.55 -16.04 -0.29
CA HIS A 137 -14.25 -16.28 0.37
C HIS A 137 -13.28 -17.26 -0.35
N ALA A 138 -13.56 -17.66 -1.60
CA ALA A 138 -12.96 -18.79 -2.29
C ALA A 138 -11.95 -18.46 -3.39
N ARG A 139 -11.85 -17.21 -3.88
CA ARG A 139 -10.82 -16.83 -4.87
C ARG A 139 -10.32 -15.42 -4.66
N VAL A 140 -9.04 -15.28 -4.34
CA VAL A 140 -8.41 -14.00 -4.04
C VAL A 140 -7.72 -13.38 -5.27
N ASP A 141 -7.47 -14.22 -6.27
CA ASP A 141 -6.69 -13.93 -7.46
C ASP A 141 -7.50 -13.15 -8.52
N ILE A 142 -8.82 -13.08 -8.35
CA ILE A 142 -9.74 -12.29 -9.17
C ILE A 142 -10.53 -11.42 -8.20
N LEU A 143 -9.91 -10.35 -7.71
CA LEU A 143 -10.68 -9.30 -7.06
C LEU A 143 -11.62 -8.72 -8.11
N ASP A 144 -12.92 -8.83 -7.85
CA ASP A 144 -13.91 -8.03 -8.54
C ASP A 144 -13.49 -6.57 -8.46
N ASP A 145 -13.68 -5.85 -9.55
CA ASP A 145 -13.33 -4.44 -9.72
C ASP A 145 -13.48 -3.65 -8.40
N PRO A 146 -12.40 -3.08 -7.80
CA PRO A 146 -12.47 -2.29 -6.58
C PRO A 146 -13.51 -1.14 -6.65
N LEU A 147 -13.90 -0.77 -7.87
CA LEU A 147 -15.00 0.15 -8.15
C LEU A 147 -16.36 -0.34 -7.62
N GLU A 148 -16.53 -1.63 -7.32
CA GLU A 148 -17.75 -2.20 -6.74
C GLU A 148 -17.84 -2.04 -5.21
N GLY A 149 -16.78 -1.60 -4.53
CA GLY A 149 -16.78 -1.33 -3.08
C GLY A 149 -16.63 -2.56 -2.19
N LEU A 150 -17.11 -2.50 -0.93
CA LEU A 150 -16.92 -3.56 0.09
C LEU A 150 -17.83 -4.77 -0.15
N GLN A 151 -17.48 -5.64 -1.11
CA GLN A 151 -18.34 -6.75 -1.53
C GLN A 151 -18.68 -7.76 -0.41
N ALA A 152 -17.81 -7.92 0.59
CA ALA A 152 -18.07 -8.81 1.73
C ALA A 152 -19.15 -8.24 2.69
N CYS A 153 -19.42 -6.93 2.63
CA CYS A 153 -20.45 -6.26 3.41
C CYS A 153 -21.41 -5.51 2.48
N LYS A 154 -22.58 -6.09 2.19
CA LYS A 154 -23.45 -5.54 1.11
C LYS A 154 -24.13 -4.20 1.43
N SER A 155 -24.13 -3.76 2.68
CA SER A 155 -24.81 -2.53 3.08
C SER A 155 -24.28 -1.94 4.39
N TYR A 156 -24.50 -0.65 4.59
CA TYR A 156 -24.18 0.00 5.85
C TYR A 156 -25.00 -0.54 7.03
N ALA A 157 -26.25 -0.97 6.81
CA ALA A 157 -27.05 -1.60 7.85
C ALA A 157 -26.38 -2.90 8.36
N ALA A 158 -25.81 -3.71 7.48
CA ALA A 158 -25.01 -4.89 7.87
C ALA A 158 -23.68 -4.48 8.53
N TRP A 159 -23.06 -3.39 8.06
CA TRP A 159 -21.84 -2.84 8.65
C TRP A 159 -22.01 -2.53 10.14
N ILE A 160 -23.10 -1.84 10.51
CA ILE A 160 -23.39 -1.45 11.89
C ILE A 160 -24.19 -2.51 12.68
N GLY A 161 -24.70 -3.55 12.01
CA GLY A 161 -25.43 -4.64 12.66
C GLY A 161 -26.87 -4.31 13.05
N VAL A 162 -27.61 -3.59 12.20
CA VAL A 162 -29.05 -3.39 12.45
C VAL A 162 -29.75 -4.75 12.41
N GLY A 163 -30.20 -5.24 13.57
CA GLY A 163 -30.93 -6.50 13.71
C GLY A 163 -30.08 -7.78 13.69
N THR A 164 -28.74 -7.69 13.58
CA THR A 164 -27.81 -8.83 13.53
C THR A 164 -26.44 -8.45 14.13
N SER A 165 -25.47 -9.37 14.19
CA SER A 165 -24.10 -9.03 14.55
C SER A 165 -23.48 -8.09 13.51
N SER A 166 -22.95 -6.95 13.96
CA SER A 166 -22.23 -5.99 13.11
C SER A 166 -21.05 -6.64 12.40
N PHE A 167 -20.98 -6.45 11.09
CA PHE A 167 -19.84 -6.91 10.27
C PHE A 167 -18.53 -6.29 10.75
N SER A 168 -18.50 -4.98 11.02
CA SER A 168 -17.29 -4.30 11.51
C SER A 168 -16.84 -4.85 12.86
N THR A 169 -17.76 -5.12 13.79
CA THR A 169 -17.46 -5.78 15.07
C THR A 169 -16.87 -7.18 14.88
N ALA A 170 -17.42 -7.98 13.96
CA ALA A 170 -16.92 -9.33 13.67
C ALA A 170 -15.48 -9.30 13.14
N VAL A 171 -15.20 -8.38 12.20
CA VAL A 171 -13.85 -8.19 11.64
C VAL A 171 -12.89 -7.66 12.70
N THR A 172 -13.29 -6.68 13.53
CA THR A 172 -12.49 -6.18 14.66
C THR A 172 -12.09 -7.32 15.60
N LYS A 173 -13.04 -8.19 15.98
CA LYS A 173 -12.76 -9.32 16.87
C LYS A 173 -11.77 -10.31 16.25
N ALA A 174 -11.89 -10.58 14.94
CA ALA A 174 -10.96 -11.44 14.22
C ALA A 174 -9.55 -10.82 14.16
N LEU A 175 -9.46 -9.53 13.85
CA LEU A 175 -8.22 -8.76 13.82
C LEU A 175 -7.51 -8.77 15.18
N GLU A 176 -8.24 -8.45 16.27
CA GLU A 176 -7.70 -8.51 17.63
C GLU A 176 -7.25 -9.92 18.03
N GLY A 177 -8.03 -10.94 17.65
CA GLY A 177 -7.67 -12.33 17.86
C GLY A 177 -6.36 -12.71 17.17
N HIS A 178 -6.22 -12.32 15.91
CA HIS A 178 -5.02 -12.60 15.11
C HIS A 178 -3.80 -11.84 15.64
N ILE A 179 -3.93 -10.53 15.93
CA ILE A 179 -2.85 -9.73 16.53
C ILE A 179 -2.42 -10.30 17.89
N ARG A 180 -3.37 -10.74 18.73
CA ARG A 180 -3.06 -11.41 20.00
C ARG A 180 -2.26 -12.68 19.78
N ALA A 181 -2.61 -13.48 18.76
CA ALA A 181 -1.86 -14.68 18.40
C ALA A 181 -0.44 -14.34 17.93
N LEU A 182 -0.28 -13.37 17.01
CA LEU A 182 1.03 -12.91 16.55
C LEU A 182 1.91 -12.42 17.72
N ARG A 183 1.35 -11.60 18.63
CA ARG A 183 2.03 -11.15 19.85
C ARG A 183 2.49 -12.30 20.74
N GLY A 184 1.75 -13.40 20.78
CA GLY A 184 2.10 -14.59 21.52
C GLY A 184 3.27 -15.37 20.91
N THR A 185 3.60 -15.14 19.64
CA THR A 185 4.73 -15.78 18.95
C THR A 185 6.05 -15.02 19.11
N LEU A 186 6.03 -13.76 19.58
CA LEU A 186 7.24 -12.95 19.76
C LEU A 186 7.97 -13.36 21.04
N SER A 187 9.29 -13.60 20.97
CA SER A 187 10.11 -13.71 22.17
C SER A 187 10.48 -12.31 22.69
N ARG A 188 10.45 -12.14 24.01
CA ARG A 188 10.89 -10.88 24.66
C ARG A 188 12.39 -10.58 24.47
N THR A 189 13.16 -11.58 24.05
CA THR A 189 14.59 -11.47 23.79
C THR A 189 14.90 -11.16 22.33
N ASP A 190 13.90 -11.20 21.45
CA ASP A 190 14.13 -11.00 20.02
C ASP A 190 14.37 -9.51 19.72
N GLY A 191 15.33 -9.26 18.84
CA GLY A 191 15.54 -7.96 18.23
C GLY A 191 14.26 -7.44 17.57
N GLY A 192 13.95 -6.16 17.81
CA GLY A 192 12.79 -5.51 17.19
C GLY A 192 11.42 -5.93 17.74
N GLU A 193 11.36 -6.68 18.85
CA GLU A 193 10.09 -7.07 19.49
C GLU A 193 9.22 -5.86 19.86
N SER A 194 9.83 -4.81 20.42
CA SER A 194 9.11 -3.58 20.81
C SER A 194 8.49 -2.89 19.60
N MET A 195 9.25 -2.79 18.51
CA MET A 195 8.80 -2.26 17.22
C MET A 195 7.62 -3.07 16.70
N ALA A 196 7.75 -4.41 16.64
CA ALA A 196 6.67 -5.29 16.18
C ALA A 196 5.38 -5.11 16.99
N ARG A 197 5.48 -5.02 18.33
CA ARG A 197 4.32 -4.75 19.19
C ARG A 197 3.66 -3.40 18.91
N SER A 198 4.46 -2.35 18.72
CA SER A 198 3.98 -1.02 18.37
C SER A 198 3.23 -1.04 17.04
N LEU A 199 3.77 -1.72 16.02
CA LEU A 199 3.10 -1.87 14.73
C LEU A 199 1.75 -2.59 14.84
N PHE A 200 1.65 -3.59 15.72
CA PHE A 200 0.38 -4.25 16.00
C PHE A 200 -0.65 -3.32 16.65
N ASP A 201 -0.23 -2.45 17.58
CA ASP A 201 -1.14 -1.43 18.14
C ASP A 201 -1.59 -0.46 17.05
N ASP A 202 -0.70 -0.12 16.13
CA ASP A 202 -1.03 0.77 15.03
C ASP A 202 -1.96 0.12 14.01
N CYS A 203 -1.84 -1.17 13.72
CA CYS A 203 -2.84 -1.89 12.91
C CYS A 203 -4.24 -1.72 13.50
N LEU A 204 -4.40 -1.87 14.83
CA LEU A 204 -5.69 -1.67 15.50
C LEU A 204 -6.16 -0.21 15.44
N LYS A 205 -5.27 0.76 15.67
CA LYS A 205 -5.62 2.18 15.55
C LYS A 205 -6.05 2.54 14.13
N GLN A 206 -5.33 2.05 13.13
CA GLN A 206 -5.58 2.29 11.71
C GLN A 206 -6.90 1.66 11.27
N TRP A 207 -7.19 0.43 11.71
CA TRP A 207 -8.48 -0.21 11.51
C TRP A 207 -9.63 0.59 12.13
N ASN A 208 -9.48 1.05 13.37
CA ASN A 208 -10.51 1.84 14.05
C ASN A 208 -10.73 3.20 13.37
N ALA A 209 -9.67 3.82 12.84
CA ALA A 209 -9.77 5.06 12.08
C ALA A 209 -10.56 4.85 10.78
N LEU A 210 -10.30 3.75 10.05
CA LEU A 210 -11.08 3.37 8.87
C LEU A 210 -12.56 3.11 9.22
N CYS A 211 -12.84 2.40 10.32
CA CYS A 211 -14.21 2.17 10.78
C CYS A 211 -14.94 3.48 11.09
N ARG A 212 -14.26 4.42 11.76
CA ARG A 212 -14.82 5.75 12.04
C ARG A 212 -15.09 6.51 10.75
N PHE A 213 -14.12 6.54 9.83
CA PHE A 213 -14.26 7.16 8.51
C PHE A 213 -15.47 6.61 7.76
N THR A 214 -15.65 5.29 7.72
CA THR A 214 -16.83 4.65 7.11
C THR A 214 -18.13 5.23 7.65
N SER A 215 -18.29 5.27 8.97
CA SER A 215 -19.53 5.75 9.59
C SER A 215 -19.76 7.24 9.37
N THR A 216 -18.73 8.08 9.54
CA THR A 216 -18.86 9.53 9.39
C THR A 216 -19.09 9.93 7.94
N PHE A 217 -18.34 9.34 7.00
CA PHE A 217 -18.42 9.66 5.59
C PHE A 217 -19.72 9.15 4.98
N TYR A 218 -20.15 7.93 5.29
CA TYR A 218 -21.46 7.42 4.90
C TYR A 218 -22.59 8.36 5.33
N THR A 219 -22.59 8.75 6.61
CA THR A 219 -23.62 9.64 7.18
C THR A 219 -23.67 10.98 6.43
N LYS A 220 -22.51 11.54 6.08
CA LYS A 220 -22.40 12.77 5.29
C LYS A 220 -22.96 12.57 3.87
N LEU A 221 -22.61 11.48 3.21
CA LEU A 221 -23.08 11.17 1.86
C LEU A 221 -24.61 11.04 1.80
N VAL A 222 -25.22 10.35 2.75
CA VAL A 222 -26.69 10.19 2.79
C VAL A 222 -27.38 11.49 3.22
N ASN A 223 -26.96 12.08 4.34
CA ASN A 223 -27.70 13.20 4.94
C ASN A 223 -27.45 14.54 4.25
N VAL A 224 -26.22 14.77 3.77
CA VAL A 224 -25.82 16.04 3.14
C VAL A 224 -25.86 15.93 1.62
N ASN A 225 -25.26 14.89 1.05
CA ASN A 225 -25.19 14.74 -0.41
C ASN A 225 -26.42 14.06 -1.03
N LYS A 226 -27.34 13.54 -0.20
CA LYS A 226 -28.60 12.91 -0.63
C LYS A 226 -28.40 11.71 -1.57
N LEU A 227 -27.26 11.02 -1.44
CA LEU A 227 -27.07 9.73 -2.10
C LEU A 227 -27.96 8.68 -1.48
N SER A 228 -28.38 7.69 -2.27
CA SER A 228 -29.02 6.50 -1.71
C SER A 228 -28.05 5.72 -0.82
N ASP A 229 -28.58 4.90 0.09
CA ASP A 229 -27.77 4.08 1.01
C ASP A 229 -26.80 3.16 0.24
N ALA A 230 -27.24 2.59 -0.88
CA ALA A 230 -26.42 1.70 -1.70
C ALA A 230 -25.27 2.44 -2.38
N GLU A 231 -25.54 3.59 -2.98
CA GLU A 231 -24.53 4.45 -3.63
C GLU A 231 -23.52 4.97 -2.62
N ALA A 232 -23.99 5.50 -1.48
CA ALA A 232 -23.14 6.03 -0.43
C ALA A 232 -22.18 4.94 0.10
N PHE A 233 -22.69 3.74 0.37
CA PHE A 233 -21.86 2.65 0.87
C PHE A 233 -20.89 2.10 -0.19
N LYS A 234 -21.32 2.04 -1.46
CA LYS A 234 -20.43 1.70 -2.58
C LYS A 234 -19.26 2.69 -2.69
N LEU A 235 -19.52 4.00 -2.61
CA LEU A 235 -18.47 5.01 -2.61
C LEU A 235 -17.52 4.88 -1.42
N VAL A 236 -18.03 4.60 -0.21
CA VAL A 236 -17.18 4.31 0.96
C VAL A 236 -16.22 3.14 0.65
N GLY A 237 -16.74 2.07 0.05
CA GLY A 237 -15.90 0.93 -0.32
C GLY A 237 -14.84 1.24 -1.38
N ARG A 238 -15.15 2.08 -2.36
CA ARG A 238 -14.15 2.58 -3.31
C ARG A 238 -13.04 3.37 -2.64
N CYS A 239 -13.39 4.19 -1.65
CA CYS A 239 -12.42 4.93 -0.84
C CYS A 239 -11.48 3.98 -0.09
N TRP A 240 -12.01 2.90 0.50
CA TRP A 240 -11.18 1.85 1.10
C TRP A 240 -10.26 1.19 0.06
N GLY A 241 -10.78 0.89 -1.13
CA GLY A 241 -9.98 0.35 -2.24
C GLY A 241 -8.80 1.26 -2.58
N ALA A 242 -9.01 2.57 -2.67
CA ALA A 242 -7.96 3.55 -2.94
C ALA A 242 -6.87 3.60 -1.84
N VAL A 243 -7.25 3.39 -0.57
CA VAL A 243 -6.28 3.27 0.54
C VAL A 243 -5.37 2.06 0.35
N PHE A 244 -5.95 0.87 0.09
CA PHE A 244 -5.17 -0.35 -0.16
C PHE A 244 -4.34 -0.26 -1.44
N ASP A 245 -4.86 0.37 -2.50
CA ASP A 245 -4.14 0.59 -3.74
C ASP A 245 -2.92 1.51 -3.56
N THR A 246 -3.01 2.51 -2.68
CA THR A 246 -1.86 3.36 -2.35
C THR A 246 -0.77 2.54 -1.65
N MET A 247 -1.14 1.70 -0.67
CA MET A 247 -0.19 0.81 0.01
C MET A 247 0.41 -0.25 -0.93
N ARG A 248 -0.37 -0.70 -1.93
CA ARG A 248 0.04 -1.73 -2.90
C ARG A 248 1.37 -1.39 -3.57
N THR A 249 1.62 -0.13 -3.89
CA THR A 249 2.87 0.31 -4.55
C THR A 249 4.11 -0.14 -3.79
N HIS A 250 4.08 -0.11 -2.46
CA HIS A 250 5.19 -0.57 -1.61
C HIS A 250 5.22 -2.09 -1.47
N ARG A 251 4.05 -2.74 -1.44
CA ARG A 251 3.93 -4.22 -1.30
C ARG A 251 4.36 -4.93 -2.59
N ASP A 252 4.04 -4.36 -3.75
CA ASP A 252 4.41 -4.88 -5.06
C ASP A 252 5.93 -4.96 -5.25
N ALA A 253 6.71 -4.11 -4.57
CA ALA A 253 8.17 -4.12 -4.61
C ALA A 253 8.78 -5.39 -4.00
N VAL A 254 8.07 -6.07 -3.09
CA VAL A 254 8.58 -7.24 -2.35
C VAL A 254 7.84 -8.54 -2.69
N LYS A 255 6.72 -8.48 -3.42
CA LYS A 255 5.84 -9.64 -3.65
C LYS A 255 6.49 -10.87 -4.33
N LEU A 256 7.59 -10.68 -5.06
CA LEU A 256 8.31 -11.74 -5.78
C LEU A 256 9.66 -12.10 -5.13
N MET A 257 9.95 -11.63 -3.91
CA MET A 257 11.18 -11.98 -3.22
C MET A 257 11.12 -13.44 -2.73
N GLY A 258 12.06 -14.26 -3.21
CA GLY A 258 12.07 -15.70 -2.92
C GLY A 258 12.97 -16.12 -1.75
N ASP A 259 14.03 -15.37 -1.46
CA ASP A 259 14.99 -15.70 -0.40
C ASP A 259 14.90 -14.68 0.74
N LEU A 260 14.30 -15.04 1.86
CA LEU A 260 14.26 -14.20 3.06
C LEU A 260 15.38 -14.52 4.05
N GLN A 261 16.38 -15.33 3.69
CA GLN A 261 17.54 -15.55 4.56
C GLN A 261 18.52 -14.38 4.47
N SER A 262 18.63 -13.75 3.30
CA SER A 262 19.44 -12.55 3.12
C SER A 262 18.93 -11.37 3.97
N PRO A 263 19.79 -10.72 4.78
CA PRO A 263 19.41 -9.53 5.53
C PRO A 263 18.85 -8.41 4.66
N ALA A 264 19.34 -8.26 3.42
CA ALA A 264 18.84 -7.26 2.48
C ALA A 264 17.38 -7.49 2.09
N ASN A 265 16.99 -8.75 1.83
CA ASN A 265 15.62 -9.08 1.47
C ASN A 265 14.69 -8.98 2.68
N LYS A 266 15.13 -9.40 3.88
CA LYS A 266 14.38 -9.15 5.13
C LYS A 266 14.13 -7.66 5.33
N ALA A 267 15.15 -6.83 5.11
CA ALA A 267 15.07 -5.39 5.25
C ALA A 267 14.10 -4.77 4.25
N ALA A 268 14.10 -5.22 3.00
CA ALA A 268 13.15 -4.74 2.00
C ALA A 268 11.70 -5.05 2.38
N VAL A 269 11.42 -6.26 2.88
CA VAL A 269 10.07 -6.63 3.36
C VAL A 269 9.65 -5.78 4.56
N ILE A 270 10.52 -5.61 5.56
CA ILE A 270 10.24 -4.77 6.73
C ILE A 270 10.02 -3.32 6.32
N TRP A 271 10.81 -2.81 5.38
CA TRP A 271 10.64 -1.47 4.84
C TRP A 271 9.29 -1.29 4.14
N ALA A 272 8.84 -2.27 3.34
CA ALA A 272 7.53 -2.23 2.72
C ALA A 272 6.40 -2.15 3.78
N VAL A 273 6.53 -2.89 4.89
CA VAL A 273 5.59 -2.80 6.03
C VAL A 273 5.61 -1.40 6.65
N PHE A 274 6.79 -0.84 6.92
CA PHE A 274 6.94 0.52 7.47
C PHE A 274 6.28 1.58 6.57
N GLN A 275 6.47 1.46 5.26
CA GLN A 275 5.84 2.34 4.27
C GLN A 275 4.31 2.20 4.27
N CYS A 276 3.77 0.99 4.38
CA CYS A 276 2.31 0.81 4.50
C CYS A 276 1.75 1.48 5.76
N HIS A 277 2.45 1.40 6.89
CA HIS A 277 2.04 2.12 8.10
C HIS A 277 2.10 3.64 7.92
N ARG A 278 3.15 4.16 7.26
CA ARG A 278 3.27 5.58 6.94
C ARG A 278 2.09 6.04 6.09
N VAL A 279 1.81 5.35 4.98
CA VAL A 279 0.68 5.66 4.09
C VAL A 279 -0.63 5.70 4.88
N MET A 280 -0.92 4.69 5.70
CA MET A 280 -2.13 4.70 6.54
C MET A 280 -2.19 5.90 7.49
N ASN A 281 -1.06 6.26 8.11
CA ASN A 281 -0.98 7.41 9.00
C ASN A 281 -1.16 8.73 8.24
N ASP A 282 -0.71 8.83 6.99
CA ASP A 282 -0.92 9.99 6.12
C ASP A 282 -2.42 10.15 5.79
N PHE A 283 -3.12 9.06 5.47
CA PHE A 283 -4.58 9.08 5.32
C PHE A 283 -5.27 9.53 6.60
N ILE A 284 -4.87 9.01 7.78
CA ILE A 284 -5.45 9.41 9.07
C ILE A 284 -5.21 10.90 9.35
N GLY A 285 -3.99 11.38 9.12
CA GLY A 285 -3.60 12.77 9.33
C GLY A 285 -4.39 13.76 8.47
N LEU A 286 -4.80 13.33 7.28
CA LEU A 286 -5.66 14.09 6.36
C LEU A 286 -7.16 13.74 6.51
N GLU A 287 -7.55 13.08 7.60
CA GLU A 287 -8.92 12.66 7.90
C GLU A 287 -9.57 11.82 6.78
N PHE A 288 -8.76 11.12 5.97
CA PHE A 288 -9.10 10.40 4.74
C PHE A 288 -9.67 11.28 3.62
N GLU A 289 -10.70 12.09 3.89
CA GLU A 289 -11.38 12.95 2.91
C GLU A 289 -10.44 14.01 2.29
N GLY A 290 -9.38 14.41 3.00
CA GLY A 290 -8.38 15.35 2.49
C GLY A 290 -7.30 14.68 1.62
N HIS A 291 -7.21 13.35 1.63
CA HIS A 291 -6.15 12.65 0.91
C HIS A 291 -6.44 12.63 -0.61
N PRO A 292 -5.47 12.98 -1.48
CA PRO A 292 -5.69 13.06 -2.94
C PRO A 292 -6.25 11.79 -3.57
N ALA A 293 -5.87 10.61 -3.06
CA ALA A 293 -6.41 9.33 -3.51
C ALA A 293 -7.92 9.21 -3.29
N ILE A 294 -8.44 9.69 -2.15
CA ILE A 294 -9.89 9.69 -1.87
C ILE A 294 -10.59 10.78 -2.69
N VAL A 295 -9.99 11.96 -2.79
CA VAL A 295 -10.56 13.08 -3.55
C VAL A 295 -10.77 12.69 -5.02
N LYS A 296 -9.91 11.85 -5.61
CA LYS A 296 -10.07 11.35 -6.97
C LYS A 296 -11.27 10.43 -7.16
N GLU A 297 -11.73 9.74 -6.12
CA GLU A 297 -12.87 8.81 -6.20
C GLU A 297 -14.23 9.54 -6.20
N ILE A 298 -14.32 10.71 -5.55
CA ILE A 298 -15.60 11.41 -5.34
C ILE A 298 -16.21 12.01 -6.62
N PRO A 299 -15.47 12.75 -7.48
CA PRO A 299 -16.03 13.35 -8.69
C PRO A 299 -16.52 12.34 -9.73
N PRO A 300 -15.76 11.28 -10.08
CA PRO A 300 -16.23 10.26 -11.02
C PRO A 300 -17.51 9.57 -10.53
N PHE A 301 -17.60 9.29 -9.22
CA PHE A 301 -18.79 8.71 -8.63
C PHE A 301 -20.00 9.64 -8.75
N SER A 302 -19.82 10.92 -8.41
CA SER A 302 -20.87 11.94 -8.49
C SER A 302 -21.34 12.18 -9.92
N MET A 303 -20.48 12.01 -10.92
CA MET A 303 -20.86 12.15 -12.34
C MET A 303 -21.55 10.91 -12.88
N ALA A 304 -21.13 9.71 -12.49
CA ALA A 304 -21.72 8.45 -12.96
C ALA A 304 -23.18 8.29 -12.50
N GLU A 305 -23.47 8.63 -11.24
CA GLU A 305 -24.81 8.45 -10.64
C GLU A 305 -25.78 9.62 -10.89
N ARG A 306 -25.30 10.77 -11.36
CA ARG A 306 -26.17 11.88 -11.77
C ARG A 306 -26.74 11.74 -13.17
N VAL A 307 -26.24 10.79 -13.97
CA VAL A 307 -26.87 10.46 -15.24
C VAL A 307 -28.12 9.66 -14.92
N ASP A 308 -29.28 10.18 -15.34
CA ASP A 308 -30.59 9.57 -15.12
C ASP A 308 -30.49 8.03 -15.33
N PRO A 309 -30.88 7.21 -14.34
CA PRO A 309 -30.79 5.75 -14.44
C PRO A 309 -31.38 5.21 -15.74
N SER A 310 -32.42 5.88 -16.27
CA SER A 310 -33.02 5.57 -17.56
C SER A 310 -32.06 5.77 -18.75
N GLU A 311 -31.22 6.81 -18.74
CA GLU A 311 -30.18 7.02 -19.77
C GLU A 311 -29.02 6.02 -19.64
N ASN A 312 -28.62 5.66 -18.41
CA ASN A 312 -27.57 4.68 -18.16
C ASN A 312 -28.02 3.25 -18.53
N GLU A 313 -29.28 2.91 -18.28
CA GLU A 313 -29.87 1.66 -18.68
C GLU A 313 -30.04 1.59 -20.21
N VAL A 314 -30.47 2.68 -20.86
CA VAL A 314 -30.47 2.79 -22.32
C VAL A 314 -29.05 2.64 -22.90
N LYS A 315 -28.02 3.23 -22.27
CA LYS A 315 -26.63 3.02 -22.69
C LYS A 315 -26.19 1.57 -22.51
N ARG A 316 -26.41 0.94 -21.35
CA ARG A 316 -26.06 -0.47 -21.11
C ARG A 316 -26.77 -1.42 -22.08
N LEU A 317 -28.05 -1.16 -22.37
CA LEU A 317 -28.82 -1.92 -23.35
C LEU A 317 -28.28 -1.70 -24.78
N LYS A 318 -27.87 -0.48 -25.13
CA LYS A 318 -27.20 -0.19 -26.40
C LYS A 318 -25.84 -0.87 -26.52
N THR A 319 -25.03 -0.92 -25.45
CA THR A 319 -23.73 -1.62 -25.46
C THR A 319 -23.90 -3.13 -25.57
N LYS A 320 -24.87 -3.72 -24.84
CA LYS A 320 -25.23 -5.14 -25.01
C LYS A 320 -25.73 -5.45 -26.43
N LYS A 321 -26.48 -4.54 -27.05
CA LYS A 321 -26.93 -4.69 -28.45
C LYS A 321 -25.81 -4.61 -29.47
N TYR A 322 -24.78 -3.80 -29.19
CA TYR A 322 -23.57 -3.70 -30.02
C TYR A 322 -22.73 -4.99 -29.96
N ASP A 323 -22.56 -5.58 -28.76
CA ASP A 323 -21.91 -6.88 -28.60
C ASP A 323 -22.73 -8.04 -29.20
N SER A 324 -24.05 -7.86 -29.37
CA SER A 324 -24.92 -8.83 -30.05
C SER A 324 -25.16 -8.54 -31.54
N GLY A 325 -24.50 -7.55 -32.14
CA GLY A 325 -24.54 -7.28 -33.58
C GLY A 325 -25.77 -6.54 -34.13
N GLU A 326 -26.61 -5.91 -33.29
CA GLU A 326 -27.76 -5.12 -33.75
C GLU A 326 -27.49 -3.60 -33.66
N VAL A 327 -27.48 -2.92 -34.81
CA VAL A 327 -27.22 -1.46 -34.92
C VAL A 327 -28.52 -0.65 -34.84
N PRO A 328 -28.67 0.34 -33.92
CA PRO A 328 -29.79 1.28 -33.94
C PRO A 328 -29.43 2.71 -34.40
N HIS A 329 -30.37 3.31 -35.14
CA HIS A 329 -30.35 4.66 -35.72
C HIS A 329 -30.71 5.79 -34.71
N ASP A 330 -29.90 6.86 -34.76
CA ASP A 330 -29.99 8.28 -34.34
C ASP A 330 -31.02 8.84 -33.31
N GLY A 331 -30.58 9.83 -32.51
CA GLY A 331 -31.41 10.69 -31.64
C GLY A 331 -30.63 11.59 -30.66
N LYS A 332 -30.78 12.92 -30.82
CA LYS A 332 -30.11 14.09 -30.21
C LYS A 332 -29.90 14.10 -28.68
N ARG A 333 -28.78 14.69 -28.21
CA ARG A 333 -28.48 15.03 -26.79
C ARG A 333 -28.64 16.53 -26.51
N SER A 334 -29.26 16.87 -25.37
CA SER A 334 -29.22 18.20 -24.75
C SER A 334 -28.29 18.19 -23.53
N PHE A 335 -27.55 19.28 -23.34
CA PHE A 335 -26.57 19.47 -22.27
C PHE A 335 -27.21 20.23 -21.10
N VAL A 336 -27.06 19.74 -19.86
CA VAL A 336 -27.60 20.36 -18.64
C VAL A 336 -26.44 20.88 -17.79
N GLU A 337 -26.52 22.15 -17.37
CA GLU A 337 -25.50 22.83 -16.55
C GLU A 337 -25.51 22.39 -15.07
N LEU A 338 -24.32 22.40 -14.45
CA LEU A 338 -24.01 21.87 -13.11
C LEU A 338 -24.33 22.86 -11.96
N PRO A 339 -24.77 22.39 -10.77
CA PRO A 339 -24.87 23.23 -9.57
C PRO A 339 -23.51 23.44 -8.88
N HIS A 340 -23.22 24.69 -8.49
CA HIS A 340 -21.93 25.19 -7.99
C HIS A 340 -21.52 24.75 -6.56
N SER A 341 -22.29 23.90 -5.85
CA SER A 341 -22.11 23.71 -4.39
C SER A 341 -20.99 22.74 -3.98
N ILE A 342 -20.58 21.79 -4.83
CA ILE A 342 -19.60 20.76 -4.46
C ILE A 342 -18.16 21.27 -4.59
N PHE A 343 -17.85 22.09 -5.60
CA PHE A 343 -16.52 22.68 -5.78
C PHE A 343 -16.15 23.66 -4.65
N ALA A 344 -17.15 24.31 -4.04
CA ALA A 344 -16.94 25.22 -2.92
C ALA A 344 -16.41 24.50 -1.66
N LEU A 345 -16.73 23.21 -1.45
CA LEU A 345 -16.29 22.47 -0.27
C LEU A 345 -14.81 22.04 -0.36
N VAL A 346 -14.36 21.67 -1.56
CA VAL A 346 -12.98 21.26 -1.83
C VAL A 346 -12.05 22.49 -1.87
N ALA A 347 -12.47 23.59 -2.50
CA ALA A 347 -11.69 24.81 -2.59
C ALA A 347 -11.51 25.54 -1.24
N LYS A 348 -12.50 25.45 -0.34
CA LYS A 348 -12.44 26.12 0.97
C LYS A 348 -11.53 25.39 1.97
N ARG A 349 -11.25 24.08 1.77
CA ARG A 349 -10.39 23.28 2.65
C ARG A 349 -8.92 23.31 2.23
N ALA A 350 -8.64 23.32 0.93
CA ALA A 350 -7.27 23.50 0.41
C ALA A 350 -6.62 24.83 0.85
N LYS A 351 -7.41 25.90 1.03
CA LYS A 351 -6.91 27.18 1.57
C LYS A 351 -6.55 27.12 3.06
N VAL A 352 -7.17 26.24 3.83
CA VAL A 352 -6.92 26.10 5.28
C VAL A 352 -5.63 25.32 5.54
N ASP A 353 -5.29 24.35 4.69
CA ASP A 353 -4.06 23.56 4.83
C ASP A 353 -2.80 24.31 4.37
N ASP A 354 -2.91 25.20 3.40
CA ASP A 354 -1.81 26.11 3.02
C ASP A 354 -1.40 27.00 4.20
N SER A 355 -2.38 27.45 4.99
CA SER A 355 -2.18 28.29 6.18
C SER A 355 -1.55 27.55 7.37
N ARG A 356 -1.82 26.23 7.49
CA ARG A 356 -1.24 25.37 8.55
C ARG A 356 0.19 24.95 8.26
N THR A 357 0.54 24.83 6.98
CA THR A 357 1.90 24.48 6.55
C THR A 357 2.87 25.65 6.78
N THR A 358 2.43 26.90 6.60
CA THR A 358 3.24 28.10 6.89
C THR A 358 3.47 28.34 8.38
N LEU A 359 2.52 27.95 9.25
CA LEU A 359 2.64 28.15 10.71
C LEU A 359 3.62 27.19 11.38
N ARG A 360 3.95 26.03 10.77
CA ARG A 360 4.95 25.10 11.30
C ARG A 360 6.40 25.51 10.99
N SER A 361 6.65 26.43 10.06
CA SER A 361 8.00 26.89 9.73
C SER A 361 8.48 28.10 10.55
N LEU A 362 7.65 28.66 11.44
CA LEU A 362 7.94 29.94 12.13
C LEU A 362 8.21 29.82 13.64
N THR A 363 8.28 28.61 14.21
CA THR A 363 8.60 28.42 15.64
C THR A 363 9.76 27.44 15.84
N PHE A 364 10.96 27.86 15.48
CA PHE A 364 12.21 27.37 16.08
C PHE A 364 13.22 28.52 16.12
N GLY A 365 12.95 29.51 16.97
CA GLY A 365 13.91 30.50 17.41
C GLY A 365 14.63 29.99 18.65
N THR A 366 15.91 29.71 18.50
CA THR A 366 16.88 29.34 19.54
C THR A 366 16.94 30.38 20.66
N LEU A 367 16.87 29.91 21.92
CA LEU A 367 17.35 30.67 23.08
C LEU A 367 18.69 30.08 23.53
N PRO A 368 19.72 30.91 23.79
CA PRO A 368 20.95 30.44 24.41
C PRO A 368 20.74 30.34 25.92
N VAL A 369 21.03 29.19 26.52
CA VAL A 369 21.20 29.07 27.96
C VAL A 369 22.65 29.42 28.28
N GLN A 370 22.83 30.50 29.04
CA GLN A 370 24.10 30.92 29.61
C GLN A 370 24.50 29.96 30.73
N ASP A 371 25.77 29.58 30.74
CA ASP A 371 26.45 29.02 31.90
C ASP A 371 26.57 30.08 33.01
N SER A 372 26.25 29.70 34.24
CA SER A 372 26.88 30.27 35.43
C SER A 372 26.61 29.42 36.69
N ASN A 373 27.72 28.93 37.26
CA ASN A 373 27.98 28.39 38.60
C ASN A 373 27.33 27.08 39.07
#